data_AF-A0A970KFX7-F1
#
_entry.id   AF-A0A970KFX7-F1
#
_cell.length_a   1.000
_cell.length_b   1.000
_cell.length_c   1.000
_cell.angle_alpha   90.00
_cell.angle_beta   90.00
_cell.angle_gamma   90.00
#
_symmetry.space_group_name_H-M   'P 1'
#
loop_
_entity.id
_entity.type
_entity.pdbx_description
1 polymer ?
#
loop_
_entity_poly.entity_id
_entity_poly.type
_entity_poly.pdbx_seq_one_letter_code
_entity_poly.pdbx_strand_id
1 'polypeptide(L)'
;MRLFNTLSSKMIILILLIIIPLVFLLVFDNYYGMQLLRKQAALSNSNLLSVYMAQLDDQLDYFTNYLKISAEADPDIHNYVNSAGGSTERVQAAERIINKFYNQIKYQNGIHLFFLYSESEKNLLLASNDIERYNEEVLSEKIDGLIF
;
A
#
# COMPACT_ATOMS: atom_id res chain seq x y z
N MET A 1 -4.16 -9.16 -72.81
CA MET A 1 -3.35 -9.59 -71.65
C MET A 1 -1.93 -9.90 -72.12
N ARG A 2 -1.08 -8.87 -72.31
CA ARG A 2 0.31 -9.00 -72.82
C ARG A 2 1.35 -8.27 -71.93
N LEU A 3 1.00 -8.02 -70.66
CA LEU A 3 1.89 -7.34 -69.71
C LEU A 3 2.99 -8.26 -69.15
N PHE A 4 2.92 -9.58 -69.38
CA PHE A 4 3.81 -10.58 -68.78
C PHE A 4 4.97 -11.05 -69.67
N ASN A 5 5.07 -10.55 -70.90
CA ASN A 5 6.06 -11.06 -71.87
C ASN A 5 7.31 -10.19 -71.99
N THR A 6 7.39 -9.06 -71.29
CA THR A 6 8.58 -8.20 -71.26
C THR A 6 9.50 -8.57 -70.10
N LEU A 7 10.82 -8.49 -70.34
CA LEU A 7 11.88 -8.81 -69.37
C LEU A 7 11.71 -8.05 -68.04
N SER A 8 11.27 -6.80 -68.11
CA SER A 8 10.97 -5.94 -66.96
C SER A 8 9.88 -6.51 -66.04
N SER A 9 8.81 -7.12 -66.60
CA SER A 9 7.74 -7.71 -65.77
C SER A 9 8.21 -8.94 -65.01
N LYS A 10 9.10 -9.75 -65.60
CA LYS A 10 9.68 -10.94 -64.94
C LYS A 10 10.57 -10.55 -63.76
N MET A 11 11.35 -9.48 -63.89
CA MET A 11 12.14 -8.94 -62.78
C MET A 11 11.26 -8.40 -61.65
N ILE A 12 10.19 -7.66 -61.99
CA ILE A 12 9.23 -7.15 -61.00
C ILE A 12 8.55 -8.28 -60.24
N ILE A 13 8.14 -9.35 -60.94
CA ILE A 13 7.53 -10.53 -60.31
C ILE A 13 8.51 -11.22 -59.35
N LEU A 14 9.77 -11.38 -59.75
CA LEU A 14 10.80 -11.98 -58.90
C LEU A 14 11.04 -11.16 -57.62
N ILE A 15 11.08 -9.82 -57.76
CA ILE A 15 11.20 -8.91 -56.63
C ILE A 15 9.98 -9.01 -55.71
N LEU A 16 8.76 -9.01 -56.28
CA LEU A 16 7.53 -9.18 -55.50
C LEU A 16 7.49 -10.50 -54.74
N LEU A 17 8.00 -11.58 -55.36
CA LEU A 17 8.05 -12.91 -54.77
C LEU A 17 8.95 -12.98 -53.53
N ILE A 18 9.92 -12.07 -53.41
CA ILE A 18 10.80 -11.94 -52.24
C ILE A 18 10.24 -10.93 -51.25
N ILE A 19 9.74 -9.79 -51.73
CA ILE A 19 9.22 -8.71 -50.87
C ILE A 19 7.94 -9.14 -50.14
N ILE A 20 7.00 -9.81 -50.81
CA ILE A 20 5.73 -10.23 -50.19
C ILE A 20 5.95 -11.09 -48.94
N PRO A 21 6.70 -12.21 -48.97
CA PRO A 21 6.91 -13.03 -47.79
C PRO A 21 7.67 -12.28 -46.69
N LEU A 22 8.58 -11.37 -47.07
CA LEU A 22 9.29 -10.54 -46.10
C LEU A 22 8.35 -9.59 -45.36
N VAL A 23 7.47 -8.90 -46.09
CA VAL A 23 6.45 -8.01 -45.51
C VAL A 23 5.47 -8.80 -44.64
N PHE A 24 5.05 -9.98 -45.09
CA PHE A 24 4.16 -10.84 -44.33
C PHE A 24 4.78 -11.27 -42.99
N LEU A 25 6.05 -11.69 -43.01
CA LEU A 25 6.79 -12.05 -41.81
C LEU A 25 6.91 -10.86 -40.85
N LEU A 26 7.17 -9.67 -41.39
CA LEU A 26 7.30 -8.44 -40.61
C LEU A 26 5.97 -8.04 -39.92
N VAL A 27 4.85 -8.20 -40.62
CA VAL A 27 3.51 -7.97 -40.05
C VAL A 27 3.18 -9.01 -38.98
N PHE A 28 3.49 -10.28 -39.23
CA PHE A 28 3.24 -11.36 -38.28
C PHE A 28 4.02 -11.17 -36.97
N ASP A 29 5.31 -10.88 -37.06
CA ASP A 29 6.18 -10.64 -35.90
C ASP A 29 5.74 -9.42 -35.10
N ASN A 30 5.38 -8.32 -35.77
CA ASN A 30 4.90 -7.13 -35.09
C ASN A 30 3.56 -7.37 -34.38
N TYR A 31 2.64 -8.08 -35.03
CA TYR A 31 1.35 -8.41 -34.41
C TYR A 31 1.52 -9.32 -33.19
N TYR A 32 2.34 -10.37 -33.31
CA TYR A 32 2.60 -11.30 -32.20
C TYR A 32 3.36 -10.61 -31.06
N GLY A 33 4.36 -9.78 -31.39
CA GLY A 33 5.11 -8.98 -30.43
C GLY A 33 4.21 -8.05 -29.61
N MET A 34 3.30 -7.33 -30.26
CA MET A 34 2.33 -6.46 -29.57
C MET A 34 1.42 -7.25 -28.61
N GLN A 35 0.92 -8.40 -29.02
CA GLN A 35 0.05 -9.23 -28.19
C GLN A 35 0.81 -9.77 -26.96
N LEU A 36 2.05 -10.20 -27.15
CA LEU A 36 2.90 -10.69 -26.08
C LEU A 36 3.23 -9.58 -25.07
N LEU A 37 3.62 -8.38 -25.55
CA LEU A 37 3.91 -7.23 -24.70
C LEU A 37 2.68 -6.79 -23.90
N ARG A 38 1.49 -6.75 -24.54
CA ARG A 38 0.23 -6.45 -23.83
C ARG A 38 -0.07 -7.46 -22.74
N LYS A 39 0.10 -8.76 -23.04
CA LYS A 39 -0.10 -9.84 -22.07
C LYS A 39 0.89 -9.72 -20.90
N GLN A 40 2.18 -9.48 -21.18
CA GLN A 40 3.21 -9.31 -20.15
C GLN A 40 2.96 -8.07 -19.29
N ALA A 41 2.56 -6.95 -19.90
CA ALA A 41 2.23 -5.72 -19.17
C ALA A 41 1.03 -5.93 -18.23
N ALA A 42 -0.04 -6.58 -18.72
CA ALA A 42 -1.21 -6.89 -17.91
C ALA A 42 -0.87 -7.83 -16.74
N LEU A 43 -0.13 -8.91 -17.01
CA LEU A 43 0.33 -9.85 -15.96
C LEU A 43 1.25 -9.18 -14.94
N SER A 44 2.20 -8.36 -15.40
CA SER A 44 3.11 -7.62 -14.52
C SER A 44 2.34 -6.68 -13.60
N ASN A 45 1.37 -5.93 -14.15
CA ASN A 45 0.56 -5.01 -13.37
C ASN A 45 -0.33 -5.74 -12.35
N SER A 46 -0.97 -6.85 -12.74
CA SER A 46 -1.76 -7.65 -11.80
C SER A 46 -0.90 -8.29 -10.70
N ASN A 47 0.30 -8.76 -11.06
CA ASN A 47 1.22 -9.35 -10.09
C ASN A 47 1.73 -8.31 -9.10
N LEU A 48 2.07 -7.12 -9.60
CA LEU A 48 2.48 -6.00 -8.77
C LEU A 48 1.36 -5.60 -7.80
N LEU A 49 0.12 -5.50 -8.28
CA LEU A 49 -1.04 -5.22 -7.42
C LEU A 49 -1.22 -6.29 -6.34
N SER A 50 -1.09 -7.57 -6.69
CA SER A 50 -1.19 -8.68 -5.73
C SER A 50 -0.10 -8.62 -4.66
N VAL A 51 1.12 -8.24 -5.02
CA VAL A 51 2.23 -8.06 -4.07
C VAL A 51 1.93 -6.90 -3.13
N TYR A 52 1.44 -5.76 -3.63
CA TYR A 52 1.05 -4.64 -2.78
C TYR A 52 -0.09 -4.99 -1.83
N MET A 53 -1.10 -5.73 -2.29
CA MET A 53 -2.20 -6.17 -1.42
C MET A 53 -1.71 -7.10 -0.31
N ALA A 54 -0.84 -8.07 -0.63
CA ALA A 54 -0.24 -8.92 0.39
C ALA A 54 0.58 -8.12 1.42
N GLN A 55 1.34 -7.12 0.98
CA GLN A 55 2.07 -6.24 1.89
C GLN A 55 1.16 -5.41 2.80
N LEU A 56 0.01 -4.95 2.29
CA LEU A 56 -0.99 -4.24 3.09
C LEU A 56 -1.64 -5.18 4.11
N ASP A 57 -2.03 -6.38 3.71
CA ASP A 57 -2.60 -7.39 4.60
C ASP A 57 -1.62 -7.76 5.72
N ASP A 58 -0.35 -8.02 5.39
CA ASP A 58 0.70 -8.32 6.36
C ASP A 58 0.91 -7.17 7.37
N GLN A 59 0.85 -5.91 6.90
CA GLN A 59 0.96 -4.74 7.77
C GLN A 59 -0.25 -4.63 8.71
N LEU A 60 -1.47 -4.80 8.18
CA LEU A 60 -2.70 -4.75 8.97
C LEU A 60 -2.72 -5.85 10.04
N ASP A 61 -2.32 -7.06 9.69
CA ASP A 61 -2.23 -8.18 10.63
C ASP A 61 -1.17 -7.93 11.71
N TYR A 62 0.00 -7.40 11.34
CA TYR A 62 1.03 -7.03 12.29
C TYR A 62 0.52 -6.01 13.31
N PHE A 63 -0.14 -4.94 12.85
CA PHE A 63 -0.63 -3.89 13.74
C PHE A 63 -1.81 -4.34 14.60
N THR A 64 -2.71 -5.14 14.04
CA THR A 64 -3.82 -5.74 14.80
C THR A 64 -3.29 -6.60 15.94
N ASN A 65 -2.30 -7.45 15.66
CA ASN A 65 -1.67 -8.29 16.68
C ASN A 65 -0.88 -7.47 17.70
N TYR A 66 -0.14 -6.45 17.25
CA TYR A 66 0.57 -5.53 18.14
C TYR A 66 -0.38 -4.86 19.12
N LEU A 67 -1.47 -4.25 18.63
CA LEU A 67 -2.46 -3.57 19.48
C LEU A 67 -3.12 -4.53 20.46
N LYS A 68 -3.48 -5.74 20.03
CA LYS A 68 -4.04 -6.76 20.90
C LYS A 68 -3.08 -7.15 22.03
N ILE A 69 -1.83 -7.45 21.70
CA ILE A 69 -0.81 -7.83 22.69
C ILE A 69 -0.54 -6.66 23.63
N SER A 70 -0.46 -5.42 23.12
CA SER A 70 -0.28 -4.24 23.95
C SER A 70 -1.45 -4.06 24.93
N ALA A 71 -2.69 -4.18 24.47
CA ALA A 71 -3.86 -4.04 25.33
C ALA A 71 -3.93 -5.13 26.42
N GLU A 72 -3.55 -6.37 26.10
CA GLU A 72 -3.62 -7.51 27.02
C GLU A 72 -2.44 -7.58 28.01
N ALA A 73 -1.23 -7.22 27.57
CA ALA A 73 0.01 -7.56 28.28
C ALA A 73 0.95 -6.38 28.55
N ASP A 74 0.71 -5.17 28.03
CA ASP A 74 1.59 -4.04 28.31
C ASP A 74 1.39 -3.53 29.75
N PRO A 75 2.42 -3.61 30.62
CA PRO A 75 2.31 -3.19 32.01
C PRO A 75 2.08 -1.69 32.15
N ASP A 76 2.55 -0.87 31.20
CA ASP A 76 2.29 0.57 31.24
C ASP A 76 0.83 0.87 30.92
N ILE A 77 0.23 0.16 29.96
CA ILE A 77 -1.21 0.26 29.69
C ILE A 77 -2.01 -0.20 30.90
N HIS A 78 -1.64 -1.33 31.50
CA HIS A 78 -2.27 -1.83 32.73
C HIS A 78 -2.18 -0.81 33.87
N ASN A 79 -1.00 -0.26 34.13
CA ASN A 79 -0.78 0.73 35.18
C ASN A 79 -1.54 2.03 34.88
N TYR A 80 -1.60 2.47 33.62
CA TYR A 80 -2.34 3.64 33.23
C TYR A 80 -3.85 3.49 33.46
N VAL A 81 -4.41 2.32 33.17
CA VAL A 81 -5.85 2.02 33.34
C VAL A 81 -6.22 1.85 34.81
N ASN A 82 -5.37 1.20 35.61
CA ASN A 82 -5.71 0.80 36.99
C ASN A 82 -5.23 1.79 38.06
N SER A 83 -4.35 2.73 37.74
CA SER A 83 -3.87 3.72 38.70
C SER A 83 -4.87 4.88 38.85
N ALA A 84 -4.99 5.41 40.07
CA ALA A 84 -5.82 6.57 40.35
C ALA A 84 -5.42 7.77 39.47
N GLY A 85 -6.42 8.53 39.02
CA GLY A 85 -6.23 9.77 38.27
C GLY A 85 -5.25 10.71 38.98
N GLY A 86 -4.30 11.27 38.24
CA GLY A 86 -3.28 12.18 38.78
C GLY A 86 -2.19 11.55 39.66
N SER A 87 -2.21 10.23 39.90
CA SER A 87 -1.11 9.57 40.60
C SER A 87 0.18 9.59 39.79
N THR A 88 1.32 9.67 40.49
CA THR A 88 2.65 9.62 39.87
C THR A 88 2.81 8.37 38.98
N GLU A 89 2.31 7.23 39.43
CA GLU A 89 2.34 5.95 38.69
C GLU A 89 1.65 6.10 37.32
N ARG A 90 0.45 6.70 37.30
CA ARG A 90 -0.33 6.89 36.08
C ARG A 90 0.33 7.86 35.10
N VAL A 91 0.83 8.99 35.60
CA VAL A 91 1.50 10.01 34.79
C VAL A 91 2.74 9.43 34.13
N GLN A 92 3.56 8.70 34.89
CA GLN A 92 4.75 8.05 34.34
C GLN A 92 4.40 6.94 33.33
N ALA A 93 3.34 6.16 33.59
CA ALA A 93 2.85 5.18 32.63
C ALA A 93 2.39 5.84 31.32
N ALA A 94 1.67 6.96 31.40
CA ALA A 94 1.24 7.74 30.23
C ALA A 94 2.44 8.22 29.38
N GLU A 95 3.47 8.78 30.02
CA GLU A 95 4.69 9.21 29.32
C GLU A 95 5.39 8.03 28.63
N ARG A 96 5.47 6.87 29.29
CA ARG A 96 6.08 5.66 28.70
C ARG A 96 5.27 5.13 27.52
N ILE A 97 3.94 5.12 27.61
CA ILE A 97 3.05 4.72 26.50
C ILE A 97 3.26 5.66 25.30
N ILE A 98 3.20 6.97 25.52
CA ILE A 98 3.39 7.97 24.46
C ILE A 98 4.75 7.79 23.79
N ASN A 99 5.81 7.60 24.57
CA ASN A 99 7.15 7.35 24.03
C ASN A 99 7.23 6.04 23.22
N LYS A 100 6.59 4.96 23.68
CA LYS A 100 6.49 3.70 22.91
C LYS A 100 5.78 3.93 21.58
N PHE A 101 4.67 4.66 21.58
CA PHE A 101 3.93 4.97 20.36
C PHE A 101 4.72 5.85 19.40
N TYR A 102 5.41 6.88 19.87
CA TYR A 102 6.31 7.68 19.05
C TYR A 102 7.42 6.85 18.42
N ASN A 103 8.02 5.94 19.19
CA ASN A 103 9.02 5.02 18.66
C ASN A 103 8.41 4.10 17.59
N GLN A 104 7.21 3.57 17.84
CA GLN A 104 6.52 2.72 16.87
C GLN A 104 6.25 3.46 15.55
N ILE A 105 5.77 4.71 15.60
CA ILE A 105 5.56 5.57 14.42
C ILE A 105 6.87 5.85 13.69
N LYS A 106 7.95 6.08 14.43
CA LYS A 106 9.27 6.39 13.86
C LYS A 106 9.88 5.21 13.11
N TYR A 107 9.69 3.99 13.63
CA TYR A 107 10.32 2.79 13.07
C TYR A 107 9.43 2.03 12.09
N GLN A 108 8.11 2.28 12.08
CA GLN A 108 7.16 1.63 11.17
C GLN A 108 6.58 2.64 10.18
N ASN A 109 6.87 2.45 8.90
CA ASN A 109 6.24 3.23 7.83
C ASN A 109 4.75 2.87 7.71
N GLY A 110 3.91 3.87 7.44
CA GLY A 110 2.48 3.68 7.19
C GLY A 110 1.57 3.98 8.37
N ILE A 111 2.11 4.17 9.59
CA ILE A 111 1.35 4.70 10.72
C ILE A 111 1.70 6.15 10.97
N HIS A 112 0.65 6.98 11.06
CA HIS A 112 0.77 8.40 11.37
C HIS A 112 0.29 8.75 12.77
N LEU A 113 -0.48 7.87 13.41
CA LEU A 113 -1.15 8.14 14.66
C LEU A 113 -1.35 6.86 15.48
N PHE A 114 -1.02 6.93 16.77
CA PHE A 114 -1.53 6.03 17.80
C PHE A 114 -2.30 6.84 18.85
N PHE A 115 -3.36 6.25 19.38
CA PHE A 115 -4.09 6.83 20.49
C PHE A 115 -4.52 5.76 21.49
N LEU A 116 -4.64 6.14 22.76
CA LEU A 116 -5.24 5.33 23.82
C LEU A 116 -6.31 6.18 24.50
N TYR A 117 -7.56 5.73 24.45
CA TYR A 117 -8.68 6.41 25.08
C TYR A 117 -9.12 5.69 26.36
N SER A 118 -9.29 6.45 27.43
CA SER A 118 -9.82 5.98 28.71
C SER A 118 -11.21 6.53 28.93
N GLU A 119 -12.22 5.66 28.90
CA GLU A 119 -13.63 6.06 29.12
C GLU A 119 -13.87 6.57 30.54
N SER A 120 -13.23 5.97 31.55
CA SER A 120 -13.41 6.32 32.96
C SER A 120 -12.99 7.76 33.30
N GLU A 121 -11.92 8.25 32.68
CA GLU A 121 -11.40 9.61 32.90
C GLU A 121 -11.71 10.57 31.74
N LYS A 122 -12.32 10.07 30.65
CA LYS A 122 -12.48 10.80 29.38
C LYS A 122 -11.19 11.43 28.88
N ASN A 123 -10.10 10.68 28.99
CA ASN A 123 -8.76 11.15 28.63
C ASN A 123 -8.22 10.42 27.41
N LEU A 124 -7.55 11.15 26.53
CA LEU A 124 -6.94 10.65 25.30
C LEU A 124 -5.43 10.82 25.39
N LEU A 125 -4.68 9.73 25.29
CA LEU A 125 -3.25 9.80 25.03
C LEU A 125 -3.03 9.76 23.52
N LEU A 126 -2.21 10.67 23.03
CA LEU A 126 -1.97 10.83 21.60
C LEU A 126 -0.48 10.80 21.27
N ALA A 127 -0.11 10.08 20.22
CA ALA A 127 1.20 10.18 19.60
C ALA A 127 1.03 10.25 18.08
N SER A 128 1.51 11.33 17.46
CA SER A 128 1.47 11.53 16.02
C SER A 128 2.73 12.18 15.49
N ASN A 129 3.15 11.79 14.28
CA ASN A 129 4.20 12.51 13.55
C ASN A 129 3.68 13.76 12.81
N ASP A 130 2.37 14.01 12.84
CA ASP A 130 1.69 15.12 12.17
C ASP A 130 0.68 15.76 13.13
N ILE A 131 1.21 16.48 14.12
CA ILE A 131 0.45 17.09 15.23
C ILE A 131 -0.51 18.18 14.73
N GLU A 132 -0.21 18.82 13.60
CA GLU A 132 -1.11 19.81 12.99
C GLU A 132 -2.37 19.17 12.42
N ARG A 133 -2.25 17.97 11.84
CA ARG A 133 -3.38 17.22 11.27
C ARG A 133 -4.16 16.43 12.32
N TYR A 134 -3.49 15.96 13.36
CA TYR A 134 -4.02 15.10 14.39
C TYR A 134 -3.78 15.73 15.76
N ASN A 135 -4.68 16.63 16.17
CA ASN A 135 -4.70 17.18 17.53
C ASN A 135 -5.76 16.47 18.40
N GLU A 136 -5.62 16.55 19.72
CA GLU A 136 -6.52 15.91 20.67
C GLU A 136 -7.96 16.42 20.56
N GLU A 137 -8.15 17.70 20.25
CA GLU A 137 -9.48 18.35 20.17
C GLU A 137 -10.31 17.80 19.00
N VAL A 138 -9.75 17.76 17.80
CA VAL A 138 -10.36 17.24 16.58
C VAL A 138 -10.63 15.74 16.69
N LEU A 139 -9.74 15.00 17.37
CA LEU A 139 -9.88 13.57 17.54
C LEU A 139 -10.90 13.20 18.63
N SER A 140 -10.94 13.92 19.74
CA SER A 140 -11.93 13.69 20.79
C SER A 140 -13.35 13.93 20.28
N GLU A 141 -13.57 14.99 19.49
CA GLU A 141 -14.86 15.26 18.83
C GLU A 141 -15.29 14.11 17.89
N LYS A 142 -14.34 13.54 17.13
CA LYS A 142 -14.62 12.41 16.22
C LYS A 142 -14.87 11.09 16.95
N ILE A 143 -14.14 10.84 18.04
CA ILE A 143 -14.26 9.62 18.84
C ILE A 143 -15.61 9.60 19.57
N ASP A 144 -16.06 10.73 20.12
CA ASP A 144 -17.38 10.85 20.73
C ASP A 144 -18.53 10.55 19.74
N GLY A 145 -18.29 10.72 18.43
CA GLY A 145 -19.22 10.32 17.36
C GLY A 145 -19.11 8.85 16.91
N LEU A 146 -18.03 8.15 17.25
CA LEU A 146 -17.75 6.75 16.85
C LEU A 146 -18.10 5.73 17.95
N ILE A 147 -18.15 6.16 19.21
CA ILE A 147 -18.61 5.34 20.34
C ILE A 147 -20.13 5.50 20.48
N PHE A 148 -20.88 4.81 19.62
CA PHE A 148 -22.33 4.59 19.75
C PHE A 148 -22.63 3.08 19.71
#